data_AF-A0A9P7FAC5-F1
#
_entry.id   AF-A0A9P7FAC5-F1
#
_cell.length_a   1.000
_cell.length_b   1.000
_cell.length_c   1.000
_cell.angle_alpha   90.00
_cell.angle_beta   90.00
_cell.angle_gamma   90.00
#
_symmetry.space_group_name_H-M   'P 1'
#
loop_
_entity.id
_entity.type
_entity.pdbx_description
1 polymer ?
#
loop_
_entity_poly.entity_id
_entity_poly.type
_entity_poly.pdbx_seq_one_letter_code
_entity_poly.pdbx_strand_id
1 'polypeptide(L)'
;MISFTTFILTLLALFSLSLSAPMRRDVFVPPIIYPKAGVVWIAGHHHNVTWETDDAPVSITNGIGRVYLANNTIIDLDHPLAIGFDILDGRVSIQVPSVPTGQNYSLVLFGDSGNYSPQFTIIGL
;
A
#
# COMPACT_ATOMS: atom_id res chain seq x y z
N MET A 1 -4.81 58.95 -21.55
CA MET A 1 -6.11 58.33 -21.22
C MET A 1 -5.92 56.82 -21.28
N ILE A 2 -5.86 56.14 -20.14
CA ILE A 2 -5.80 54.68 -20.11
C ILE A 2 -7.19 54.21 -20.60
N SER A 3 -7.23 53.40 -21.65
CA SER A 3 -8.50 52.90 -22.19
C SER A 3 -9.16 51.96 -21.17
N PHE A 4 -10.48 52.05 -21.01
CA PHE A 4 -11.25 51.18 -20.10
C PHE A 4 -11.00 49.68 -20.38
N THR A 5 -10.71 49.33 -21.63
CA THR A 5 -10.32 47.98 -22.08
C THR A 5 -8.97 47.50 -21.53
N THR A 6 -7.96 48.38 -21.42
CA THR A 6 -6.65 47.99 -20.85
C THR A 6 -6.71 47.81 -19.34
N PHE A 7 -7.65 48.46 -18.65
CA PHE A 7 -7.89 48.28 -17.22
C PHE A 7 -8.59 46.93 -16.89
N ILE A 8 -9.51 46.48 -17.75
CA ILE A 8 -10.20 45.19 -17.56
C ILE A 8 -9.25 44.00 -17.80
N LEU A 9 -8.38 44.08 -18.82
CA LEU A 9 -7.43 43.01 -19.12
C LEU A 9 -6.37 42.81 -18.02
N THR A 10 -5.94 43.88 -17.35
CA THR A 10 -5.01 43.76 -16.21
C THR A 10 -5.69 43.22 -14.95
N LEU A 11 -6.98 43.52 -14.73
CA LEU A 11 -7.74 43.01 -13.59
C LEU A 11 -8.05 41.50 -13.70
N LEU A 12 -8.27 40.99 -14.92
CA LEU A 12 -8.45 39.56 -15.19
C LEU A 12 -7.15 38.74 -15.00
N ALA A 13 -5.98 39.32 -15.24
CA ALA A 13 -4.69 38.66 -15.04
C ALA A 13 -4.30 38.49 -13.55
N LEU A 14 -4.90 39.27 -12.64
CA LEU A 14 -4.66 39.15 -11.20
C LEU A 14 -5.49 38.04 -10.54
N PHE A 15 -6.49 37.47 -11.24
CA PHE A 15 -7.37 36.43 -10.71
C PHE A 15 -6.86 35.00 -10.91
N SER A 16 -5.71 34.80 -11.57
CA SER A 16 -5.16 33.48 -11.88
C SER A 16 -4.01 33.03 -10.98
N LEU A 17 -3.79 33.66 -9.82
CA LEU A 17 -2.88 33.09 -8.81
C LEU A 17 -3.57 31.93 -8.08
N SER A 18 -3.50 30.73 -8.65
CA SER A 18 -3.76 29.51 -7.90
C SER A 18 -2.63 29.29 -6.90
N LEU A 19 -2.88 29.55 -5.62
CA LEU A 19 -1.91 29.29 -4.55
C LEU A 19 -1.91 27.78 -4.25
N SER A 20 -1.14 27.00 -5.00
CA SER A 20 -0.92 25.58 -4.71
C SER A 20 0.20 25.43 -3.67
N ALA A 21 -0.17 25.43 -2.39
CA ALA A 21 0.77 25.01 -1.34
C ALA A 21 1.05 23.50 -1.49
N PRO A 22 2.32 23.05 -1.41
CA PRO A 22 2.62 21.63 -1.45
C PRO A 22 2.00 20.95 -0.24
N MET A 23 1.08 20.01 -0.48
CA MET A 23 0.51 19.17 0.57
C MET A 23 1.61 18.20 1.02
N ARG A 24 2.00 18.25 2.30
CA ARG A 24 2.94 17.30 2.87
C ARG A 24 2.29 15.91 2.80
N ARG A 25 2.90 15.00 2.05
CA ARG A 25 2.49 13.59 2.00
C ARG A 25 3.43 12.81 2.90
N ASP A 26 2.87 11.93 3.71
CA ASP A 26 3.62 11.09 4.63
C ASP A 26 3.69 9.65 4.10
N VAL A 27 4.74 8.96 4.51
CA VAL A 27 4.95 7.53 4.22
C VAL A 27 4.10 6.72 5.18
N PHE A 28 3.25 5.85 4.66
CA PHE A 28 2.41 4.97 5.45
C PHE A 28 2.91 3.52 5.41
N VAL A 29 3.14 2.92 6.58
CA VAL A 29 3.73 1.58 6.73
C VAL A 29 2.89 0.76 7.73
N PRO A 30 1.67 0.36 7.37
CA PRO A 30 0.76 -0.29 8.30
C PRO A 30 1.28 -1.65 8.75
N PRO A 31 1.17 -1.99 10.05
CA PRO A 31 1.58 -3.30 10.56
C PRO A 31 0.58 -4.38 10.12
N ILE A 32 1.10 -5.50 9.58
CA ILE A 32 0.29 -6.68 9.29
C ILE A 32 -0.06 -7.38 10.62
N ILE A 33 -1.35 -7.56 10.89
CA ILE A 33 -1.88 -8.23 12.09
C ILE A 33 -2.36 -9.66 11.83
N TYR A 34 -2.51 -10.04 10.55
CA TYR A 34 -2.75 -11.41 10.13
C TYR A 34 -2.13 -11.68 8.75
N PRO A 35 -1.40 -12.80 8.57
CA PRO A 35 -1.24 -13.94 9.49
C PRO A 35 -0.38 -13.63 10.72
N LYS A 36 -0.64 -14.35 11.80
CA LYS A 36 0.15 -14.32 13.05
C LYS A 36 1.18 -15.44 13.07
N ALA A 37 2.15 -15.35 13.97
CA ALA A 37 3.11 -16.42 14.20
C ALA A 37 2.40 -17.75 14.50
N GLY A 38 2.88 -18.85 13.91
CA GLY A 38 2.34 -20.19 14.09
C GLY A 38 1.07 -20.51 13.30
N VAL A 39 0.53 -19.55 12.53
CA VAL A 39 -0.57 -19.83 11.58
C VAL A 39 -0.08 -20.78 10.49
N VAL A 40 -0.98 -21.67 10.05
CA VAL A 40 -0.73 -22.61 8.94
C VAL A 40 -1.70 -22.30 7.81
N TRP A 41 -1.17 -22.06 6.62
CA TRP A 41 -1.91 -21.87 5.38
C TRP A 41 -1.69 -23.06 4.44
N ILE A 42 -2.67 -23.35 3.60
CA ILE A 42 -2.60 -24.40 2.59
C ILE A 42 -2.52 -23.75 1.22
N ALA A 43 -1.56 -24.17 0.39
CA ALA A 43 -1.42 -23.69 -0.98
C ALA A 43 -2.74 -23.83 -1.78
N GLY A 44 -3.05 -22.82 -2.59
CA GLY A 44 -4.29 -22.75 -3.38
C GLY A 44 -5.53 -22.28 -2.62
N HIS A 45 -5.52 -22.26 -1.29
CA HIS A 45 -6.62 -21.70 -0.48
C HIS A 45 -6.59 -20.17 -0.51
N HIS A 46 -7.74 -19.56 -0.25
CA HIS A 46 -7.84 -18.11 -0.10
C HIS A 46 -7.77 -17.72 1.38
N HIS A 47 -6.98 -16.70 1.69
CA HIS A 47 -6.88 -16.12 3.02
C HIS A 47 -6.88 -14.60 2.93
N ASN A 48 -7.42 -13.97 3.97
CA ASN A 48 -7.23 -12.53 4.14
C ASN A 48 -5.83 -12.25 4.67
N VAL A 49 -5.20 -11.22 4.12
CA VAL A 49 -4.13 -10.47 4.75
C VAL A 49 -4.79 -9.29 5.43
N THR A 50 -4.42 -8.96 6.66
CA THR A 50 -5.08 -7.90 7.44
C THR A 50 -4.03 -7.04 8.13
N TRP A 51 -4.23 -5.74 8.14
CA TRP A 51 -3.32 -4.75 8.73
C TRP A 51 -4.11 -3.64 9.43
N GLU A 52 -3.46 -2.91 10.32
CA GLU A 52 -4.06 -1.77 11.01
C GLU A 52 -4.05 -0.51 10.14
N THR A 53 -5.13 0.28 10.19
CA THR A 53 -5.27 1.54 9.45
C THR A 53 -5.56 2.75 10.32
N ASP A 54 -5.73 2.55 11.63
CA ASP A 54 -6.12 3.60 12.58
C ASP A 54 -5.13 4.78 12.63
N ASP A 55 -3.83 4.51 12.44
CA ASP A 55 -2.76 5.51 12.46
C ASP A 55 -2.41 6.07 11.06
N ALA A 56 -3.30 5.91 10.08
CA ALA A 56 -3.05 6.40 8.73
C ALA A 56 -2.98 7.95 8.68
N PRO A 57 -1.96 8.53 8.01
CA PRO A 57 -1.89 9.96 7.83
C PRO A 57 -2.98 10.45 6.87
N VAL A 58 -3.43 11.69 7.06
CA VAL A 58 -4.48 12.32 6.23
C VAL A 58 -4.07 12.42 4.76
N SER A 59 -2.77 12.45 4.47
CA SER A 59 -2.22 12.52 3.12
C SER A 59 -1.11 11.48 2.95
N ILE A 60 -1.42 10.41 2.21
CA ILE A 60 -0.49 9.30 1.94
C ILE A 60 0.21 9.54 0.59
N THR A 61 1.50 9.22 0.51
CA THR A 61 2.27 9.38 -0.73
C THR A 61 1.87 8.37 -1.79
N ASN A 62 1.81 7.09 -1.42
CA ASN A 62 1.27 6.00 -2.24
C ASN A 62 0.22 5.18 -1.47
N GLY A 63 -1.05 5.37 -1.83
CA GLY A 63 -2.17 4.57 -1.30
C GLY A 63 -2.38 3.23 -1.99
N ILE A 64 -1.64 2.91 -3.06
CA ILE A 64 -1.82 1.68 -3.82
C ILE A 64 -0.99 0.55 -3.21
N GLY A 65 -1.69 -0.40 -2.62
CA GLY A 65 -1.12 -1.55 -1.92
C GLY A 65 -0.64 -2.67 -2.86
N ARG A 66 0.39 -3.38 -2.39
CA ARG A 66 0.88 -4.64 -2.98
C ARG A 66 1.25 -5.62 -1.87
N VAL A 67 0.94 -6.89 -2.04
CA VAL A 67 1.36 -7.96 -1.13
C VAL A 67 2.28 -8.92 -1.86
N TYR A 68 3.41 -9.26 -1.23
CA TYR A 68 4.36 -10.26 -1.72
C TYR A 68 4.59 -11.35 -0.67
N LEU A 69 5.02 -12.51 -1.14
CA LEU A 69 5.55 -13.55 -0.27
C LEU A 69 7.07 -13.35 -0.11
N ALA A 70 7.57 -13.57 1.10
CA ALA A 70 8.99 -13.70 1.37
C ALA A 70 9.28 -15.05 2.03
N ASN A 71 10.43 -15.64 1.73
CA ASN A 71 10.94 -16.85 2.37
C ASN A 71 12.33 -16.57 2.92
N ASN A 72 12.53 -16.77 4.24
CA ASN A 72 13.78 -16.38 4.91
C ASN A 72 14.18 -14.92 4.59
N THR A 73 13.21 -14.00 4.62
CA THR A 73 13.37 -12.56 4.32
C THR A 73 13.71 -12.21 2.86
N ILE A 74 13.84 -13.19 1.98
CA ILE A 74 13.99 -12.95 0.54
C ILE A 74 12.59 -12.80 -0.07
N ILE A 75 12.30 -11.62 -0.59
CA ILE A 75 11.00 -11.29 -1.20
C ILE A 75 10.96 -11.81 -2.65
N ASP A 76 9.88 -12.49 -3.01
CA ASP A 76 9.59 -12.83 -4.40
C ASP A 76 8.87 -11.66 -5.08
N LEU A 77 9.64 -10.73 -5.66
CA LEU A 77 9.10 -9.52 -6.31
C LEU A 77 8.47 -9.80 -7.68
N ASP A 78 8.76 -10.95 -8.29
CA ASP A 78 8.26 -11.30 -9.62
C ASP A 78 6.81 -11.83 -9.57
N HIS A 79 6.37 -12.31 -8.40
CA HIS A 79 5.04 -12.92 -8.21
C HIS A 79 4.26 -12.26 -7.07
N PRO A 80 3.68 -11.06 -7.28
CA PRO A 80 2.82 -10.45 -6.26
C PRO A 80 1.58 -11.30 -5.99
N LEU A 81 1.19 -11.40 -4.72
CA LEU A 81 -0.02 -12.11 -4.27
C LEU A 81 -1.29 -11.27 -4.46
N ALA A 82 -1.16 -9.95 -4.36
CA ALA A 82 -2.21 -8.99 -4.68
C ALA A 82 -1.58 -7.63 -5.01
N ILE A 83 -2.21 -6.88 -5.92
CA ILE A 83 -1.81 -5.52 -6.31
C ILE A 83 -3.05 -4.65 -6.55
N GLY A 84 -2.91 -3.34 -6.40
CA GLY A 84 -3.90 -2.39 -6.89
C GLY A 84 -5.07 -2.13 -5.95
N PHE A 85 -4.98 -2.58 -4.70
CA PHE A 85 -5.98 -2.29 -3.65
C PHE A 85 -5.64 -1.00 -2.90
N ASP A 86 -6.60 -0.43 -2.18
CA ASP A 86 -6.35 0.72 -1.32
C ASP A 86 -5.72 0.24 -0.01
N ILE A 87 -4.58 0.82 0.35
CA ILE A 87 -3.89 0.50 1.61
C ILE A 87 -4.74 0.86 2.85
N LEU A 88 -5.82 1.63 2.68
CA LEU A 88 -6.78 1.94 3.73
C LEU A 88 -7.91 0.90 3.87
N ASP A 89 -7.99 -0.10 2.99
CA ASP A 89 -9.01 -1.16 3.07
C ASP A 89 -8.85 -2.05 4.32
N GLY A 90 -7.68 -2.03 4.96
CA GLY A 90 -7.35 -2.82 6.16
C GLY A 90 -7.21 -4.32 5.91
N ARG A 91 -7.59 -4.80 4.72
CA ARG A 91 -7.47 -6.20 4.32
C ARG A 91 -7.48 -6.39 2.80
N VAL A 92 -6.87 -7.47 2.36
CA VAL A 92 -7.02 -7.99 0.99
C VAL A 92 -7.07 -9.51 1.02
N SER A 93 -7.94 -10.12 0.23
CA SER A 93 -7.96 -11.58 0.05
C SER A 93 -6.94 -11.97 -1.01
N ILE A 94 -6.10 -12.95 -0.70
CA ILE A 94 -5.10 -13.52 -1.63
C ILE A 94 -5.34 -15.02 -1.80
N GLN A 95 -4.86 -15.57 -2.90
CA GLN A 95 -4.69 -17.02 -3.04
C GLN A 95 -3.27 -17.39 -2.61
N VAL A 96 -3.13 -18.37 -1.73
CA VAL A 96 -1.81 -18.83 -1.26
C VAL A 96 -1.09 -19.50 -2.44
N PRO A 97 0.13 -19.08 -2.78
CA PRO A 97 0.84 -19.62 -3.93
C PRO A 97 1.26 -21.07 -3.71
N SER A 98 1.50 -21.78 -4.81
CA SER A 98 2.06 -23.14 -4.78
C SER A 98 3.57 -23.06 -4.55
N VAL A 99 3.98 -23.16 -3.28
CA VAL A 99 5.38 -23.17 -2.83
C VAL A 99 5.68 -24.44 -2.01
N PRO A 100 6.94 -24.86 -1.83
CA PRO A 100 7.26 -26.00 -0.97
C PRO A 100 6.75 -25.83 0.45
N THR A 101 6.48 -26.94 1.14
CA THR A 101 6.14 -26.86 2.57
C THR A 101 7.28 -26.25 3.39
N GLY A 102 6.97 -25.24 4.21
CA GLY A 102 7.97 -24.53 5.01
C GLY A 102 7.36 -23.61 6.07
N GLN A 103 8.18 -23.18 7.03
CA GLN A 103 7.76 -22.39 8.21
C GLN A 103 8.34 -20.97 8.24
N ASN A 104 9.18 -20.62 7.26
CA ASN A 104 9.92 -19.35 7.22
C ASN A 104 9.29 -18.33 6.26
N TYR A 105 7.99 -18.49 5.99
CA TYR A 105 7.25 -17.60 5.11
C TYR A 105 6.79 -16.36 5.86
N SER A 106 6.90 -15.20 5.24
CA SER A 106 6.29 -13.95 5.71
C SER A 106 5.63 -13.23 4.54
N LEU A 107 4.64 -12.40 4.85
CA LEU A 107 4.07 -11.49 3.87
C LEU A 107 4.74 -10.13 3.98
N VAL A 108 4.87 -9.44 2.85
CA VAL A 108 5.31 -8.05 2.81
C VAL A 108 4.23 -7.21 2.18
N LEU A 109 3.67 -6.27 2.95
CA LEU A 109 2.71 -5.28 2.48
C LEU A 109 3.47 -4.01 2.11
N PHE A 110 3.35 -3.59 0.84
CA PHE A 110 3.95 -2.37 0.34
C PHE A 110 2.91 -1.30 0.03
N GLY A 111 3.17 -0.09 0.52
CA GLY A 111 2.69 1.17 -0.04
C GLY A 111 3.88 1.95 -0.60
N ASP A 112 4.38 2.91 0.17
CA ASP A 112 5.66 3.60 -0.07
C ASP A 112 6.87 2.81 0.47
N SER A 113 6.66 2.02 1.53
CA SER A 113 7.64 1.13 2.15
C SER A 113 6.99 -0.22 2.48
N GLY A 114 7.80 -1.23 2.80
CA GLY A 114 7.36 -2.58 3.11
C GLY A 114 7.24 -2.84 4.61
N ASN A 115 6.14 -3.46 5.04
CA ASN A 115 5.98 -4.02 6.38
C ASN A 115 5.88 -5.55 6.32
N TYR A 116 6.66 -6.24 7.15
CA TYR A 116 6.67 -7.69 7.22
C TYR A 116 5.68 -8.22 8.26
N SER A 117 4.95 -9.28 7.91
CA SER A 117 4.25 -10.09 8.90
C SER A 117 5.25 -10.91 9.73
N PRO A 118 4.81 -11.43 10.89
CA PRO A 118 5.49 -12.57 11.52
C PRO A 118 5.63 -13.76 10.55
N GLN A 119 6.59 -14.64 10.84
CA GLN A 119 6.74 -15.88 10.08
C GLN A 119 5.58 -16.85 10.35
N PHE A 120 5.14 -17.54 9.30
CA PHE A 120 4.06 -18.52 9.35
C PHE A 120 4.37 -19.71 8.43
N THR A 121 3.57 -20.75 8.57
CA THR A 121 3.73 -22.00 7.81
C THR A 121 2.85 -22.00 6.57
N ILE A 122 3.42 -22.40 5.44
CA ILE A 122 2.64 -22.82 4.27
C ILE A 122 2.85 -24.32 4.10
N ILE A 123 1.75 -25.07 4.06
CA ILE A 123 1.70 -26.44 3.56
C ILE A 123 1.43 -26.34 2.07
N GLY A 124 2.43 -26.69 1.28
CA GLY A 124 2.32 -26.72 -0.17
C GLY A 124 2.80 -28.05 -0.74
N LEU A 125 3.02 -28.06 -2.05
CA LEU A 125 3.34 -29.25 -2.82
C LEU A 125 4.81 -29.65 -2.72
#